data_AF-M5BFL9-F1
#
_entry.id   AF-M5BFL9-F1
#
_cell.length_a   1.000
_cell.length_b   1.000
_cell.length_c   1.000
_cell.angle_alpha   90.00
_cell.angle_beta   90.00
_cell.angle_gamma   90.00
#
_symmetry.space_group_name_H-M   'P 1'
#
loop_
_entity.id
_entity.type
_entity.pdbx_description
1 polymer ?
#
loop_
_entity_poly.entity_id
_entity_poly.type
_entity_poly.pdbx_seq_one_letter_code
_entity_poly.pdbx_strand_id
1 'polypeptide(L)'
;CLGSQYAGWSISEQESGFFALGSGPARALSRVEPLYKDLGYVDHCNKASLVIEGDKAPPTSVVRQIASACGVQPSDLTILFAPTASLAGTVQIAARVLEVALHKAHELHFPLEHIEDGIGSAPIAPPVPDF
;
A
#
# COMPACT_ATOMS: atom_id res chain seq x y z
N CYS A 1 0.77 -10.45 2.71
CA CYS A 1 1.03 -9.51 1.58
C CYS A 1 -0.21 -8.74 1.11
N LEU A 2 -1.26 -9.41 0.63
CA LEU A 2 -2.41 -8.73 -0.02
C LEU A 2 -3.19 -7.77 0.89
N GLY A 3 -3.39 -8.12 2.16
CA GLY A 3 -4.09 -7.26 3.13
C GLY A 3 -3.27 -6.10 3.70
N SER A 4 -2.04 -5.87 3.22
CA SER A 4 -1.24 -4.72 3.67
C SER A 4 -0.31 -4.24 2.56
N GLN A 5 0.73 -5.01 2.22
CA GLN A 5 1.77 -4.61 1.27
C GLN A 5 1.24 -4.19 -0.11
N TYR A 6 0.27 -4.91 -0.69
CA TYR A 6 -0.25 -4.63 -2.04
C TYR A 6 -0.67 -3.16 -2.23
N ALA A 7 -0.29 -2.56 -3.37
CA ALA A 7 -0.55 -1.16 -3.69
C ALA A 7 -1.93 -0.96 -4.35
N GLY A 8 -2.98 -1.48 -3.72
CA GLY A 8 -4.32 -1.53 -4.32
C GLY A 8 -5.23 -0.34 -4.01
N TRP A 9 -4.85 0.55 -3.10
CA TRP A 9 -5.67 1.73 -2.78
C TRP A 9 -5.32 2.90 -3.70
N SER A 10 -6.13 3.14 -4.72
CA SER A 10 -6.07 4.36 -5.54
C SER A 10 -6.54 5.58 -4.76
N ILE A 11 -5.65 6.54 -4.51
CA ILE A 11 -5.93 7.78 -3.77
C ILE A 11 -5.79 8.94 -4.75
N SER A 12 -6.87 9.69 -4.96
CA SER A 12 -6.86 10.83 -5.86
C SER A 12 -7.69 12.00 -5.36
N GLU A 13 -7.24 13.21 -5.69
CA GLU A 13 -7.94 14.47 -5.41
C GLU A 13 -7.80 15.41 -6.61
N GLN A 14 -8.95 15.84 -7.16
CA GLN A 14 -8.99 16.65 -8.38
C GLN A 14 -8.46 18.07 -8.16
N GLU A 15 -8.77 18.70 -7.02
CA GLU A 15 -8.42 20.10 -6.72
C GLU A 15 -6.91 20.32 -6.66
N SER A 16 -6.18 19.39 -6.04
CA SER A 16 -4.72 19.44 -5.95
C SER A 16 -4.02 18.72 -7.11
N GLY A 17 -4.76 18.00 -7.95
CA GLY A 17 -4.21 17.07 -8.95
C GLY A 17 -3.39 15.93 -8.34
N PHE A 18 -3.65 15.56 -7.07
CA PHE A 18 -2.89 14.51 -6.39
C PHE A 18 -3.40 13.15 -6.85
N PHE A 19 -2.47 12.25 -7.16
CA PHE A 19 -2.74 10.84 -7.44
C PHE A 19 -1.61 10.00 -6.89
N ALA A 20 -1.94 8.94 -6.17
CA ALA A 20 -0.97 7.94 -5.78
C ALA A 20 -1.61 6.58 -5.47
N LEU A 21 -0.79 5.54 -5.47
CA LEU A 21 -1.16 4.22 -5.00
C LEU A 21 -0.72 4.04 -3.55
N GLY A 22 -1.70 3.73 -2.70
CA GLY A 22 -1.51 3.46 -1.28
C GLY A 22 -1.25 1.99 -1.03
N SER A 23 -0.23 1.72 -0.21
CA SER A 23 0.14 0.41 0.36
C SER A 23 0.13 0.49 1.89
N GLY A 24 0.17 -0.66 2.55
CA GLY A 24 0.37 -0.77 4.00
C GLY A 24 -0.91 -1.03 4.80
N PRO A 25 -0.77 -1.13 6.13
CA PRO A 25 -1.82 -1.65 7.02
C PRO A 25 -3.08 -0.76 7.10
N ALA A 26 -2.97 0.55 6.81
CA ALA A 26 -4.15 1.43 6.72
C ALA A 26 -5.22 0.91 5.76
N ARG A 27 -4.84 0.15 4.73
CA ARG A 27 -5.77 -0.48 3.79
C ARG A 27 -6.71 -1.49 4.47
N ALA A 28 -6.24 -2.19 5.51
CA ALA A 28 -7.05 -3.15 6.25
C ALA A 28 -8.05 -2.50 7.22
N LEU A 29 -7.84 -1.21 7.54
CA LEU A 29 -8.82 -0.38 8.24
C LEU A 29 -9.86 0.17 7.25
N SER A 30 -9.39 0.79 6.15
CA SER A 30 -10.28 1.47 5.20
C SER A 30 -11.13 0.53 4.36
N ARG A 31 -10.55 -0.60 3.92
CA ARG A 31 -11.19 -1.66 3.13
C ARG A 31 -12.03 -1.13 1.95
N VAL A 32 -11.57 -0.04 1.33
CA VAL A 32 -12.21 0.57 0.17
C VAL A 32 -12.10 -0.30 -1.10
N GLU A 33 -11.18 -1.26 -1.07
CA GLU A 33 -10.89 -2.19 -2.17
C GLU A 33 -11.78 -3.44 -2.08
N PRO A 34 -12.30 -3.95 -3.22
CA PRO A 34 -13.06 -5.21 -3.25
C PRO A 34 -12.31 -6.41 -2.67
N LEU A 35 -10.98 -6.42 -2.80
CA LEU A 35 -10.07 -7.46 -2.29
C LEU A 35 -10.34 -7.86 -0.83
N TYR A 36 -10.73 -6.92 0.04
CA TYR A 36 -10.99 -7.23 1.45
C TYR A 36 -12.22 -8.11 1.67
N LYS A 37 -13.14 -8.20 0.70
CA LYS A 37 -14.24 -9.18 0.71
C LYS A 37 -13.71 -10.59 0.51
N ASP A 38 -12.77 -10.76 -0.42
CA ASP A 38 -12.16 -12.06 -0.74
C ASP A 38 -11.23 -12.52 0.40
N LEU A 39 -10.48 -11.59 1.00
CA LEU A 39 -9.60 -11.88 2.12
C LEU A 39 -10.35 -12.19 3.43
N GLY A 40 -11.59 -11.74 3.58
CA GLY A 40 -12.35 -11.87 4.83
C GLY A 40 -11.68 -11.23 6.05
N TYR A 41 -10.76 -10.28 5.84
CA TYR A 41 -9.90 -9.72 6.89
C TYR A 41 -10.24 -8.26 7.20
N VAL A 42 -10.17 -7.92 8.49
CA VAL A 42 -10.43 -6.59 9.02
C VAL A 42 -9.47 -6.31 10.16
N ASP A 43 -8.83 -5.15 10.11
CA ASP A 43 -8.03 -4.68 11.24
C ASP A 43 -8.89 -3.82 12.20
N HIS A 44 -8.50 -3.80 13.47
CA HIS A 44 -9.17 -3.04 14.52
C HIS A 44 -8.13 -2.24 15.31
N CYS A 45 -7.83 -1.04 14.83
CA CYS A 45 -6.86 -0.14 15.44
C CYS A 45 -7.34 1.31 15.37
N ASN A 46 -6.92 2.13 16.34
CA ASN A 46 -7.17 3.58 16.33
C ASN A 46 -6.04 4.38 15.67
N LYS A 47 -5.00 3.70 15.16
CA LYS A 47 -3.87 4.28 14.44
C LYS A 47 -3.74 3.63 13.08
N ALA A 48 -3.37 4.43 12.08
CA ALA A 48 -3.20 3.97 10.71
C ALA A 48 -1.80 4.31 10.19
N SER A 49 -1.21 3.39 9.43
CA SER A 49 0.04 3.62 8.71
C SER A 49 -0.15 3.30 7.23
N LEU A 50 0.16 4.27 6.38
CA LEU A 50 0.07 4.13 4.92
C LEU A 50 1.43 4.44 4.30
N VAL A 51 1.77 3.72 3.24
CA VAL A 51 2.93 3.99 2.38
C VAL A 51 2.42 4.42 1.02
N ILE A 52 2.95 5.52 0.50
CA ILE A 52 2.60 6.05 -0.81
C ILE A 52 3.87 6.15 -1.67
N GLU A 53 3.78 5.71 -2.91
CA GLU A 53 4.82 6.01 -3.91
C GLU A 53 4.56 7.42 -4.47
N GLY A 54 5.45 8.37 -4.13
CA GLY A 54 5.30 9.77 -4.48
C GLY A 54 6.51 10.60 -4.08
N ASP A 55 6.77 11.67 -4.83
CA ASP A 55 7.92 12.56 -4.63
C ASP A 55 7.67 13.68 -3.61
N LYS A 56 6.41 13.84 -3.18
CA LYS A 56 5.96 14.91 -2.29
C LYS A 56 5.00 14.37 -1.25
N ALA A 57 4.95 15.07 -0.12
CA ALA A 57 3.95 14.83 0.91
C ALA A 57 2.53 15.01 0.33
N PRO A 58 1.56 14.18 0.73
CA PRO A 58 0.17 14.36 0.32
C PRO A 58 -0.38 15.70 0.86
N PRO A 59 -1.24 16.40 0.10
CA PRO A 59 -1.94 17.57 0.58
C PRO A 59 -2.75 17.29 1.86
N THR A 60 -2.96 18.32 2.67
CA THR A 60 -3.71 18.20 3.94
C THR A 60 -5.12 17.64 3.74
N SER A 61 -5.76 18.00 2.63
CA SER A 61 -7.08 17.51 2.22
C SER A 61 -7.07 16.00 1.98
N VAL A 62 -6.08 15.48 1.23
CA VAL A 62 -5.84 14.05 1.02
C VAL A 62 -5.55 13.33 2.34
N VAL A 63 -4.76 13.92 3.25
CA VAL A 63 -4.50 13.32 4.58
C VAL A 63 -5.81 13.14 5.37
N ARG A 64 -6.71 14.13 5.34
CA ARG A 64 -8.03 14.03 6.00
C ARG A 64 -8.92 12.97 5.35
N GLN A 65 -8.89 12.87 4.02
CA GLN A 65 -9.61 11.83 3.27
C GLN A 65 -9.15 10.43 3.70
N ILE A 66 -7.83 10.20 3.77
CA ILE A 66 -7.25 8.90 4.18
C ILE A 66 -7.62 8.59 5.64
N ALA A 67 -7.48 9.55 6.56
CA ALA A 67 -7.81 9.36 7.97
C ALA A 67 -9.29 9.00 8.16
N SER A 68 -10.18 9.72 7.47
CA SER A 68 -11.63 9.46 7.47
C SER A 68 -11.96 8.06 6.95
N ALA A 69 -11.36 7.67 5.81
CA ALA A 69 -11.55 6.34 5.25
C ALA A 69 -11.07 5.23 6.19
N CYS A 70 -10.00 5.46 6.96
CA CYS A 70 -9.50 4.51 7.97
C CYS A 70 -10.27 4.57 9.31
N GLY A 71 -11.17 5.52 9.52
CA GLY A 71 -11.86 5.72 10.78
C GLY A 71 -10.96 6.19 11.93
N VAL A 72 -9.85 6.89 11.64
CA VAL A 72 -8.90 7.39 12.64
C VAL A 72 -8.81 8.92 12.64
N GLN A 73 -8.24 9.50 13.69
CA GLN A 73 -7.92 10.93 13.70
C GLN A 73 -6.71 11.22 12.81
N PRO A 74 -6.61 12.40 12.18
CA PRO A 74 -5.41 12.77 11.42
C PRO A 74 -4.11 12.72 12.24
N SER A 75 -4.16 12.97 13.55
CA SER A 75 -3.03 12.85 14.47
C SER A 75 -2.57 11.40 14.70
N ASP A 76 -3.44 10.43 14.42
CA ASP A 76 -3.18 8.99 14.56
C ASP A 76 -2.87 8.33 13.21
N LEU A 77 -2.78 9.11 12.13
CA LEU A 77 -2.39 8.67 10.80
C LEU A 77 -0.91 9.00 10.54
N THR A 78 -0.12 7.99 10.23
CA THR A 78 1.24 8.13 9.73
C THR A 78 1.28 7.79 8.25
N ILE A 79 1.81 8.70 7.44
CA ILE A 79 2.05 8.47 6.01
C ILE A 79 3.54 8.52 5.73
N LEU A 80 4.06 7.42 5.20
CA LEU A 80 5.39 7.33 4.62
C LEU A 80 5.26 7.56 3.12
N PHE A 81 6.11 8.39 2.54
CA PHE A 81 6.17 8.56 1.09
C PHE A 81 7.61 8.55 0.60
N ALA A 82 7.82 7.97 -0.58
CA ALA A 82 9.14 7.92 -1.21
C ALA A 82 8.99 7.91 -2.74
N PRO A 83 9.87 8.62 -3.48
CA PRO A 83 9.96 8.47 -4.92
C PRO A 83 10.41 7.05 -5.28
N THR A 84 9.95 6.54 -6.43
CA THR A 84 10.42 5.26 -6.99
C THR A 84 11.94 5.27 -7.24
N ALA A 85 12.46 6.41 -7.69
CA ALA A 85 13.88 6.68 -7.89
C ALA A 85 14.59 7.09 -6.58
N SER A 86 14.47 6.28 -5.53
CA SER A 86 15.15 6.49 -4.24
C SER A 86 15.53 5.17 -3.61
N LEU A 87 16.40 5.17 -2.58
CA LEU A 87 16.77 3.93 -1.88
C LEU A 87 15.55 3.25 -1.26
N ALA A 88 14.68 4.04 -0.65
CA ALA A 88 13.45 3.53 -0.06
C ALA A 88 12.54 2.95 -1.14
N GLY A 89 12.40 3.62 -2.29
CA GLY A 89 11.62 3.17 -3.45
C GLY A 89 12.12 1.86 -4.04
N THR A 90 13.42 1.76 -4.34
CA THR A 90 13.99 0.55 -4.95
C THR A 90 13.94 -0.65 -4.01
N VAL A 91 14.20 -0.44 -2.71
CA VAL A 91 14.12 -1.51 -1.70
C VAL A 91 12.69 -1.98 -1.50
N GLN A 92 11.73 -1.05 -1.32
CA GLN A 92 10.35 -1.45 -1.02
C GLN A 92 9.69 -2.14 -2.22
N ILE A 93 10.02 -1.75 -3.46
CA ILE A 93 9.53 -2.43 -4.66
C ILE A 93 10.12 -3.84 -4.77
N ALA A 94 11.44 -4.00 -4.57
CA ALA A 94 12.06 -5.34 -4.58
C ALA A 94 11.48 -6.26 -3.48
N ALA A 95 11.17 -5.69 -2.31
CA ALA A 95 10.57 -6.43 -1.19
C ALA A 95 9.14 -6.95 -1.48
N ARG A 96 8.51 -6.55 -2.59
CA ARG A 96 7.19 -7.05 -3.04
C ARG A 96 7.26 -8.36 -3.81
N VAL A 97 8.44 -8.97 -3.97
CA VAL A 97 8.62 -10.21 -4.76
C VAL A 97 7.62 -11.32 -4.41
N LEU A 98 7.34 -11.52 -3.11
CA LEU A 98 6.34 -12.49 -2.67
C LEU A 98 4.90 -11.98 -2.90
N GLU A 99 4.65 -10.69 -2.70
CA GLU A 99 3.34 -10.07 -2.92
C GLU A 99 2.87 -10.19 -4.37
N VAL A 100 3.77 -9.98 -5.33
CA VAL A 100 3.45 -10.14 -6.76
C VAL A 100 3.02 -11.57 -7.09
N ALA A 101 3.66 -12.57 -6.50
CA ALA A 101 3.27 -13.98 -6.67
C ALA A 101 1.89 -14.25 -6.07
N LEU A 102 1.60 -13.75 -4.86
CA LEU A 102 0.31 -13.91 -4.21
C LEU A 102 -0.82 -13.16 -4.92
N HIS A 103 -0.53 -11.96 -5.42
CA HIS A 103 -1.47 -11.19 -6.23
C HIS A 103 -1.78 -11.92 -7.52
N LYS A 104 -0.76 -12.49 -8.19
CA LYS A 104 -0.99 -13.28 -9.40
C LYS A 104 -1.80 -14.55 -9.13
N ALA A 105 -1.58 -15.23 -8.01
CA ALA A 105 -2.37 -16.39 -7.62
C ALA A 105 -3.85 -16.00 -7.42
N HIS A 106 -4.13 -14.90 -6.71
CA HIS A 106 -5.48 -14.36 -6.52
C HIS A 106 -6.16 -13.98 -7.85
N GLU A 107 -5.44 -13.27 -8.74
CA GLU A 107 -5.94 -12.89 -10.07
C GLU A 107 -6.20 -14.10 -10.99
N LEU A 108 -5.56 -15.24 -10.73
CA LEU A 108 -5.83 -16.51 -11.40
C LEU A 108 -6.92 -17.33 -10.69
N HIS A 109 -7.58 -16.76 -9.69
CA HIS A 109 -8.60 -17.39 -8.86
C HIS A 109 -8.11 -18.65 -8.12
N PHE A 110 -6.81 -18.73 -7.84
CA PHE A 110 -6.29 -19.75 -6.94
C PHE A 110 -6.77 -19.45 -5.50
N PRO A 111 -7.33 -20.44 -4.77
CA PRO A 111 -7.78 -20.24 -3.39
C PRO A 111 -6.61 -19.83 -2.49
N LEU A 112 -6.64 -18.61 -1.96
CA LEU A 112 -5.55 -18.05 -1.16
C LEU A 112 -5.34 -18.79 0.16
N GLU A 113 -6.39 -19.41 0.70
CA GLU A 113 -6.36 -20.26 1.88
C GLU A 113 -5.52 -21.53 1.70
N HIS A 114 -5.20 -21.91 0.45
CA HIS A 114 -4.29 -23.01 0.16
C HIS A 114 -2.81 -22.58 0.14
N ILE A 115 -2.51 -21.29 0.33
CA ILE A 115 -1.14 -20.78 0.44
C ILE A 115 -0.82 -20.61 1.93
N GLU A 116 -0.07 -21.55 2.50
CA GLU A 116 0.27 -21.54 3.93
C GLU A 116 1.39 -20.55 4.27
N ASP A 117 2.45 -20.51 3.46
CA ASP A 117 3.61 -19.63 3.65
C ASP A 117 4.36 -19.40 2.32
N GLY A 118 5.30 -18.46 2.30
CA GLY A 118 6.18 -18.23 1.16
C GLY A 118 7.38 -17.37 1.50
N ILE A 119 8.46 -17.58 0.73
CA ILE A 119 9.67 -16.76 0.77
C ILE A 119 10.03 -16.34 -0.65
N GLY A 120 10.51 -15.12 -0.81
CA GLY A 120 11.00 -14.60 -2.08
C GLY A 120 12.28 -13.80 -1.88
N SER A 121 13.13 -13.82 -2.89
CA SER A 121 14.33 -12.99 -2.97
C SER A 121 14.37 -12.31 -4.33
N ALA A 122 14.68 -11.02 -4.33
CA ALA A 122 14.84 -10.23 -5.54
C ALA A 122 16.04 -9.29 -5.38
N PRO A 123 16.80 -9.05 -6.46
CA PRO A 123 17.86 -8.05 -6.44
C PRO A 123 17.25 -6.64 -6.34
N ILE A 124 17.94 -5.75 -5.64
CA ILE A 124 17.60 -4.32 -5.62
C ILE A 124 18.06 -3.72 -6.95
N ALA A 125 17.18 -2.97 -7.62
CA ALA A 125 17.53 -2.27 -8.85
C ALA A 125 18.68 -1.27 -8.59
N PRO A 126 19.63 -1.10 -9.53
CA PRO A 126 20.67 -0.11 -9.38
C PRO A 126 20.05 1.30 -9.24
N PRO A 127 20.74 2.23 -8.56
CA PRO A 127 20.33 3.64 -8.56
C PRO A 127 20.20 4.11 -10.01
N VAL A 128 19.07 4.74 -10.34
CA VAL A 128 18.94 5.49 -11.59
C VAL A 128 19.71 6.81 -11.46
N PRO A 129 20.12 7.47 -12.57
CA PRO A 129 20.63 8.83 -12.50
C PRO A 129 19.65 9.74 -11.74
N ASP A 130 20.16 10.70 -10.95
CA ASP A 130 19.39 11.61 -10.09
C ASP A 130 18.74 10.97 -8.84
N PHE A 131 19.48 10.09 -8.17
CA PHE A 131 19.13 9.48 -6.87
C PHE A 131 19.21 10.43 -5.67
#